data_AF-W9RMV3-F1
#
_entry.id   AF-W9RMV3-F1
#
_cell.length_a   1.000
_cell.length_b   1.000
_cell.length_c   1.000
_cell.angle_alpha   90.00
_cell.angle_beta   90.00
_cell.angle_gamma   90.00
#
_symmetry.space_group_name_H-M   'P 1'
#
loop_
_entity.id
_entity.type
_entity.pdbx_description
1 polymer ?
#
loop_
_entity_poly.entity_id
_entity_poly.type
_entity_poly.pdbx_seq_one_letter_code
_entity_poly.pdbx_strand_id
1 'polypeptide(L)'
;MFQSESYKKDVADRVLKLLMLCGANKLPLNVIKNLKWDLDLPRDYERSLIPKFPDYFRIVGREKTWVLELICWIDELGTSIMEKKAMGGDSDYAKGMPIAFPMHFLKGFEMERSWRSG
;
A
#
# COMPACT_ATOMS: atom_id res chain seq x y z
N MET A 1 -9.87 23.59 9.04
CA MET A 1 -9.43 22.53 9.97
C MET A 1 -9.77 21.10 9.51
N PHE A 2 -10.95 20.82 8.96
CA PHE A 2 -11.31 19.46 8.49
C PHE A 2 -10.41 18.88 7.38
N GLN A 3 -9.94 19.71 6.44
CA GLN A 3 -9.10 19.23 5.34
C GLN A 3 -7.73 18.70 5.79
N SER A 4 -7.17 19.22 6.88
CA SER A 4 -5.87 18.74 7.37
C SER A 4 -5.95 17.37 8.05
N GLU A 5 -7.10 17.02 8.63
CA GLU A 5 -7.30 15.69 9.23
C GLU A 5 -7.57 14.63 8.16
N SER A 6 -8.36 14.96 7.13
CA SER A 6 -8.55 14.08 5.97
C SER A 6 -7.23 13.78 5.27
N TYR A 7 -6.42 14.82 5.00
CA TYR A 7 -5.12 14.65 4.34
C TYR A 7 -4.16 13.75 5.15
N LYS A 8 -4.08 13.95 6.48
CA LYS A 8 -3.24 13.09 7.33
C LYS A 8 -3.69 11.64 7.29
N LYS A 9 -5.00 11.39 7.25
CA LYS A 9 -5.55 10.05 7.13
C LYS A 9 -5.21 9.43 5.77
N ASP A 10 -5.36 10.17 4.68
CA ASP A 10 -5.01 9.68 3.34
C ASP A 10 -3.52 9.30 3.24
N VAL A 11 -2.64 10.11 3.84
CA VAL A 11 -1.21 9.85 3.91
C VAL A 11 -0.92 8.61 4.79
N ALA A 12 -1.59 8.47 5.93
CA ALA A 12 -1.49 7.28 6.78
C ALA A 12 -1.96 6.02 6.03
N ASP A 13 -3.08 6.08 5.31
CA ASP A 13 -3.63 4.96 4.55
C ASP A 13 -2.65 4.48 3.45
N ARG A 14 -1.85 5.37 2.87
CA ARG A 14 -0.78 4.98 1.92
C ARG A 14 0.32 4.17 2.60
N VAL A 15 0.80 4.60 3.75
CA VAL A 15 1.81 3.86 4.55
C VAL A 15 1.25 2.52 5.01
N LEU A 16 0.00 2.53 5.45
CA LEU A 16 -0.74 1.34 5.89
C LEU A 16 -0.84 0.30 4.77
N LYS A 17 -1.30 0.69 3.58
CA LYS A 17 -1.35 -0.19 2.40
C LYS A 17 0.02 -0.72 2.03
N LEU A 18 1.07 0.11 2.07
CA LEU A 18 2.43 -0.35 1.79
C LEU A 18 2.87 -1.46 2.77
N LEU A 19 2.61 -1.28 4.07
CA LEU A 19 2.91 -2.30 5.08
C LEU A 19 2.10 -3.57 4.86
N MET A 20 0.82 -3.46 4.48
CA MET A 20 -0.05 -4.61 4.18
C MET A 20 0.39 -5.38 2.93
N LEU A 21 0.99 -4.70 1.95
CA LEU A 21 1.61 -5.34 0.78
C LEU A 21 2.92 -6.06 1.12
N CYS A 22 3.61 -5.63 2.17
CA CYS A 22 4.76 -6.34 2.68
C CYS A 22 4.32 -7.53 3.53
N GLY A 23 4.62 -8.76 3.09
CA GLY A 23 4.21 -9.98 3.81
C GLY A 23 4.71 -10.11 5.25
N ALA A 24 5.64 -9.25 5.68
CA ALA A 24 6.12 -9.19 7.06
C ALA A 24 5.36 -8.17 7.95
N ASN A 25 4.41 -7.40 7.40
CA ASN A 25 3.67 -6.33 8.08
C ASN A 25 4.59 -5.28 8.76
N LYS A 26 5.84 -5.20 8.32
CA LYS A 26 6.86 -4.31 8.86
C LYS A 26 7.86 -3.93 7.79
N LEU A 27 8.37 -2.71 7.89
CA LEU A 27 9.34 -2.14 6.98
C LEU A 27 10.40 -1.34 7.76
N PRO A 28 11.69 -1.52 7.47
CA PRO A 28 12.72 -0.64 8.00
C PRO A 28 12.47 0.84 7.66
N LEU A 29 12.68 1.74 8.61
CA LEU A 29 12.43 3.19 8.41
C LEU A 29 13.30 3.78 7.29
N ASN A 30 14.49 3.24 7.04
CA ASN A 30 15.32 3.66 5.91
C ASN A 30 14.65 3.36 4.55
N VAL A 31 13.89 2.27 4.44
CA VAL A 31 13.15 1.95 3.21
C VAL A 31 11.98 2.92 3.04
N ILE A 32 11.22 3.19 4.10
CA ILE A 32 10.12 4.16 4.07
C ILE A 32 10.65 5.57 3.73
N LYS A 33 11.81 5.94 4.29
CA LYS A 33 12.49 7.20 3.97
C LYS A 33 12.84 7.33 2.49
N ASN A 34 13.23 6.25 1.83
CA ASN A 34 13.51 6.26 0.39
C ASN A 34 12.23 6.41 -0.44
N LEU A 35 11.11 5.83 0.01
CA LEU A 35 9.79 5.91 -0.63
C LEU A 35 9.00 7.16 -0.26
N LYS A 36 9.55 8.01 0.59
CA LYS A 36 8.88 9.17 1.18
C LYS A 36 8.25 10.09 0.14
N TRP A 37 8.94 10.33 -0.98
CA TRP A 37 8.44 11.20 -2.05
C TRP A 37 7.32 10.54 -2.84
N ASP A 38 7.45 9.24 -3.13
CA ASP A 38 6.44 8.46 -3.84
C ASP A 38 5.13 8.35 -3.03
N LEU A 39 5.24 8.35 -1.70
CA LEU A 39 4.12 8.24 -0.77
C LEU A 39 3.53 9.59 -0.34
N ASP A 40 4.17 10.71 -0.73
CA ASP A 40 3.83 12.07 -0.29
C ASP A 40 3.90 12.24 1.25
N LEU A 41 4.95 11.72 1.86
CA LEU A 41 5.12 11.79 3.31
C LEU A 41 5.73 13.14 3.76
N PRO A 42 5.23 13.71 4.88
CA PRO A 42 5.84 14.86 5.52
C PRO A 42 7.32 14.67 5.84
N ARG A 43 8.06 15.78 5.96
CA ARG A 43 9.51 15.69 6.15
C ARG A 43 9.91 14.91 7.41
N ASP A 44 9.10 15.08 8.44
CA ASP A 44 9.22 14.60 9.81
C ASP A 44 8.11 13.60 10.15
N TYR A 45 7.60 12.82 9.18
CA TYR A 45 6.45 11.92 9.33
C TYR A 45 6.54 11.00 10.57
N GLU A 46 7.74 10.57 10.97
CA GLU A 46 7.99 9.78 12.19
C GLU A 46 7.48 10.48 13.46
N ARG A 47 7.52 11.81 13.51
CA ARG A 47 7.08 12.64 14.62
C ARG A 47 5.74 13.33 14.36
N SER A 48 5.42 13.62 13.10
CA SER A 48 4.23 14.40 12.74
C SER A 48 3.04 13.56 12.28
N LEU A 49 3.25 12.35 11.78
CA LEU A 49 2.23 11.43 11.27
C LEU A 49 2.05 10.22 12.20
N ILE A 50 3.12 9.46 12.46
CA ILE A 50 3.03 8.18 13.19
C ILE A 50 2.36 8.31 14.56
N PRO A 51 2.69 9.31 15.41
CA PRO A 51 2.06 9.43 16.73
C PRO A 51 0.56 9.76 16.69
N LYS A 52 0.02 10.20 15.55
CA LYS A 52 -1.41 10.48 15.37
C LYS A 52 -2.23 9.24 15.05
N PHE A 53 -1.58 8.16 14.64
CA PHE A 53 -2.23 6.88 14.30
C PHE A 53 -1.60 5.74 15.10
N PRO A 54 -1.64 5.79 16.45
CA PRO A 54 -1.03 4.78 17.30
C PRO A 54 -1.70 3.41 17.16
N ASP A 55 -2.97 3.36 16.72
CA ASP A 55 -3.67 2.10 16.47
C ASP A 55 -3.22 1.43 15.16
N TYR A 56 -2.56 2.16 14.27
CA TYR A 56 -2.14 1.66 12.96
C TYR A 56 -0.66 1.28 12.98
N PHE A 57 0.18 2.10 13.60
CA PHE A 57 1.63 1.99 13.47
C PHE A 57 2.34 1.96 14.81
N ARG A 58 3.42 1.18 14.86
CA ARG A 58 4.40 1.21 15.94
C ARG A 58 5.80 1.28 15.36
N ILE A 59 6.67 2.09 15.96
CA ILE A 59 8.10 2.03 15.67
C ILE A 59 8.75 1.13 16.71
N VAL A 60 9.44 0.09 16.26
CA VAL A 60 10.15 -0.87 17.13
C VAL A 60 11.62 -1.00 16.71
N GLY A 61 12.48 -1.43 17.63
CA GLY A 61 13.92 -1.64 17.40
C GLY A 61 14.83 -0.57 18.03
N ARG A 62 16.09 -0.52 17.58
CA ARG A 62 17.10 0.45 18.07
C ARG A 62 17.77 1.18 16.92
N GLU A 63 17.78 2.51 16.96
CA GLU A 63 18.45 3.43 16.02
C GLU A 63 18.50 2.94 14.56
N LYS A 64 19.57 2.26 14.15
CA LYS A 64 19.79 1.74 12.77
C LYS A 64 18.87 0.60 12.36
N THR A 65 18.17 0.00 13.32
CA THR A 65 17.26 -1.14 13.13
C THR A 65 15.80 -0.78 13.36
N TRP A 66 15.49 0.52 13.42
CA TRP A 66 14.09 0.94 13.54
C TRP A 66 13.27 0.47 12.35
N VAL A 67 12.19 -0.23 12.67
CA VAL A 67 11.19 -0.68 11.72
C VAL A 67 9.86 -0.05 12.10
N LEU A 68 9.09 0.35 11.09
CA LEU A 68 7.68 0.64 11.23
C LEU A 68 6.92 -0.67 11.10
N GLU A 69 6.10 -0.97 12.09
CA GLU A 69 5.28 -2.17 12.18
C GLU A 69 3.81 -1.78 12.11
N LEU A 70 3.04 -2.58 11.38
CA LEU A 70 1.59 -2.52 11.34
C LEU A 70 1.00 -3.19 12.58
N ILE A 71 0.18 -2.45 13.34
CA ILE A 71 -0.53 -2.99 14.51
C ILE A 71 -1.89 -3.57 14.11
N CYS A 72 -2.70 -2.79 13.39
CA CYS A 72 -4.07 -3.15 13.05
C CYS A 72 -4.24 -3.31 11.54
N TRP A 73 -4.57 -4.52 11.11
CA TRP A 73 -4.92 -4.81 9.72
C TRP A 73 -6.33 -4.31 9.41
N ILE A 74 -6.49 -3.53 8.33
CA ILE A 74 -7.79 -2.98 7.91
C ILE A 74 -8.21 -3.64 6.59
N ASP A 75 -9.15 -4.58 6.66
CA ASP A 75 -9.59 -5.36 5.50
C ASP A 75 -10.12 -4.51 4.33
N GLU A 76 -10.75 -3.38 4.63
CA GLU A 76 -11.28 -2.45 3.63
C GLU A 76 -10.18 -1.82 2.76
N LEU A 77 -8.96 -1.67 3.30
CA LEU A 77 -7.79 -1.16 2.59
C LEU A 77 -7.02 -2.26 1.86
N GLY A 78 -7.15 -3.51 2.31
CA GLY A 78 -6.56 -4.69 1.67
C GLY A 78 -7.31 -5.18 0.43
N THR A 79 -8.46 -4.58 0.11
CA THR A 79 -9.25 -4.94 -1.08
C THR A 79 -8.92 -4.02 -2.25
N SER A 80 -8.46 -4.59 -3.36
CA SER A 80 -8.14 -3.84 -4.58
C SER A 80 -9.39 -3.17 -5.17
N ILE A 81 -9.20 -2.06 -5.89
CA ILE A 81 -10.28 -1.39 -6.63
C ILE A 81 -10.98 -2.37 -7.58
N MET A 82 -10.22 -3.29 -8.18
CA MET A 82 -10.78 -4.29 -9.10
C MET A 82 -11.63 -5.32 -8.38
N GLU A 83 -11.20 -5.77 -7.19
CA GLU A 83 -12.00 -6.66 -6.35
C GLU A 83 -13.29 -5.98 -5.91
N LYS A 84 -13.22 -4.70 -5.50
CA LYS A 84 -14.42 -3.92 -5.14
C LYS A 84 -15.40 -3.81 -6.31
N LYS A 85 -14.89 -3.59 -7.52
CA LYS A 85 -15.73 -3.54 -8.74
C LYS A 85 -16.35 -4.90 -9.07
N ALA A 86 -15.61 -5.99 -8.90
CA ALA A 86 -16.11 -7.34 -9.14
C ALA A 86 -17.19 -7.72 -8.10
N MET A 87 -16.98 -7.41 -6.82
CA MET A 87 -17.96 -7.67 -5.75
C MET A 87 -19.23 -6.80 -5.85
N GLY A 88 -19.15 -5.61 -6.44
CA GLY A 88 -20.28 -4.67 -6.55
C GLY A 88 -21.18 -4.90 -7.77
N GLY A 89 -20.85 -5.85 -8.65
CA GLY A 89 -21.66 -6.20 -9.82
C GLY A 89 -22.47 -7.48 -9.63
N ASP A 90 -23.28 -7.83 -10.63
CA ASP A 90 -24.07 -9.06 -10.70
C ASP A 90 -23.20 -10.28 -11.08
N SER A 91 -22.02 -10.40 -10.45
CA SER A 91 -21.02 -11.41 -10.76
C SER A 91 -20.84 -12.39 -9.59
N ASP A 92 -20.63 -13.67 -9.90
CA ASP A 92 -20.36 -14.73 -8.91
C ASP A 92 -18.96 -14.64 -8.28
N TYR A 93 -18.37 -13.44 -8.28
CA TYR A 93 -17.02 -13.22 -7.75
C TYR A 93 -17.00 -13.38 -6.22
N ALA A 94 -16.14 -14.28 -5.74
CA ALA A 94 -15.78 -14.41 -4.34
C ALA A 94 -14.33 -13.94 -4.11
N LYS A 95 -14.05 -13.38 -2.93
CA LYS A 95 -12.70 -12.92 -2.56
C LYS A 95 -11.66 -14.05 -2.76
N GLY A 96 -10.59 -13.76 -3.48
CA GLY A 96 -9.54 -14.73 -3.81
C GLY A 96 -9.74 -15.45 -5.14
N MET A 97 -10.86 -15.24 -5.84
CA MET A 97 -11.03 -15.71 -7.21
C MET A 97 -10.13 -14.91 -8.17
N PRO A 98 -9.69 -15.50 -9.29
CA PRO A 98 -8.94 -14.76 -10.31
C PRO A 98 -9.75 -13.59 -10.86
N ILE A 99 -9.14 -12.40 -10.92
CA ILE A 99 -9.70 -11.23 -11.62
C ILE A 99 -8.80 -10.88 -12.80
N ALA A 100 -9.41 -10.66 -13.97
CA ALA A 100 -8.69 -10.17 -15.14
C ALA A 100 -8.19 -8.73 -14.93
N PHE A 101 -6.90 -8.47 -15.17
CA PHE A 101 -6.31 -7.13 -15.27
C PHE A 101 -6.18 -6.76 -16.76
N PRO A 102 -7.19 -6.13 -17.38
CA PRO A 102 -7.12 -5.77 -18.78
C PRO A 102 -6.02 -4.71 -18.97
N MET A 103 -4.92 -5.11 -19.59
CA MET A 103 -3.84 -4.22 -19.98
C MET A 103 -4.18 -3.59 -21.33
N HIS A 104 -4.45 -2.29 -21.34
CA HIS A 104 -4.55 -1.53 -22.58
C HIS A 104 -3.17 -0.97 -22.93
N PHE A 105 -2.42 -1.71 -23.73
CA PHE A 105 -1.14 -1.25 -24.25
C PHE A 105 -1.37 -0.15 -25.30
N LEU A 106 -0.51 0.88 -25.27
CA LEU A 106 -0.50 1.88 -26.34
C LEU A 106 -0.09 1.22 -27.66
N LYS A 107 -0.65 1.72 -28.77
CA LYS A 107 -0.35 1.23 -30.12
C LYS A 107 1.16 1.41 -30.40
N GLY A 108 1.86 0.31 -30.67
CA GLY A 108 3.32 0.28 -30.88
C GLY A 108 4.13 -0.36 -29.74
N PHE A 109 3.49 -0.73 -28.63
CA PHE A 109 4.11 -1.59 -27.61
C PHE A 109 3.97 -3.06 -28.03
N GLU A 110 4.89 -3.52 -28.88
CA GLU A 110 4.96 -4.91 -29.33
C GLU A 110 5.88 -5.69 -28.37
N MET A 111 5.30 -6.55 -27.53
CA MET A 111 6.08 -7.46 -26.71
C MET A 111 6.51 -8.65 -27.57
N GLU A 112 7.77 -8.69 -27.99
CA GLU A 112 8.34 -9.90 -28.62
C GLU A 112 8.44 -11.01 -27.58
N ARG A 113 7.52 -11.98 -27.63
CA ARG A 113 7.50 -13.13 -26.74
C ARG A 113 8.46 -14.20 -27.29
N SER A 114 9.77 -14.08 -27.01
CA SER A 114 10.73 -15.13 -27.36
C SER A 114 10.86 -16.18 -26.25
N TRP A 115 9.96 -17.18 -26.27
CA TRP A 115 10.21 -18.44 -25.56
C TRP A 115 10.80 -19.43 -26.55
N ARG A 116 12.10 -19.71 -26.44
CA ARG A 116 12.69 -20.92 -27.06
C ARG A 116 12.45 -22.07 -26.10
N SER A 117 11.47 -22.91 -26.43
CA SER A 117 11.36 -24.24 -25.85
C SER A 117 12.50 -25.09 -26.42
N GLY A 118 13.37 -25.57 -25.54
CA GLY A 118 14.32 -26.66 -25.82
C GLY A 118 13.72 -27.98 -25.39
#